data_AF-A0A7V9D0R9-F1
#
_entry.id   AF-A0A7V9D0R9-F1
#
_cell.length_a   1.000
_cell.length_b   1.000
_cell.length_c   1.000
_cell.angle_alpha   90.00
_cell.angle_beta   90.00
_cell.angle_gamma   90.00
#
_symmetry.space_group_name_H-M   'P 1'
#
loop_
_entity.id
_entity.type
_entity.pdbx_description
1 polymer ?
#
loop_
_entity_poly.entity_id
_entity_poly.type
_entity_poly.pdbx_seq_one_letter_code
_entity_poly.pdbx_strand_id
1 'polypeptide(L)'
;MRLAYSLRLLAWAVCSARDVPRARALLREAIEVSQELGDQRGIAAEIDGLAAVAAAVGNSRDAARIFGAAEGLRAAIRMPADQTERLLRRRWLALVQEALGPEAFELAHCDGRSMTQGEGVAYALSVT
;
A
#
# COMPACT_ATOMS: atom_id res chain seq x y z
N MET A 1 -17.22 5.95 -5.49
CA MET A 1 -17.29 6.62 -4.17
C MET A 1 -16.68 5.79 -3.02
N ARG A 2 -15.77 4.83 -3.28
CA ARG A 2 -15.21 3.90 -2.27
C ARG A 2 -13.78 4.23 -1.82
N LEU A 3 -13.03 5.02 -2.59
CA LEU A 3 -11.68 5.51 -2.24
C LEU A 3 -11.65 6.26 -0.90
N ALA A 4 -12.73 6.98 -0.58
CA ALA A 4 -12.85 7.69 0.69
C ALA A 4 -12.89 6.73 1.89
N TYR A 5 -13.37 5.49 1.73
CA TYR A 5 -13.49 4.55 2.82
C TYR A 5 -12.13 3.91 3.16
N SER A 6 -11.37 3.44 2.17
CA SER A 6 -10.02 2.89 2.38
C SER A 6 -9.03 3.95 2.87
N LEU A 7 -9.04 5.15 2.27
CA LEU A 7 -8.21 6.27 2.74
C LEU A 7 -8.57 6.74 4.16
N ARG A 8 -9.86 6.69 4.53
CA ARG A 8 -10.31 6.98 5.91
C ARG A 8 -9.82 5.93 6.89
N LEU A 9 -9.90 4.65 6.55
CA LEU A 9 -9.37 3.57 7.38
C LEU A 9 -7.86 3.69 7.54
N LEU A 10 -7.15 4.13 6.50
CA LEU A 10 -5.72 4.38 6.58
C LEU A 10 -5.38 5.52 7.51
N ALA A 11 -6.04 6.67 7.38
CA ALA A 11 -5.90 7.77 8.32
C ALA A 11 -6.12 7.32 9.78
N TRP A 12 -7.02 6.38 10.00
CA TRP A 12 -7.32 5.82 11.32
C TRP A 12 -6.27 4.82 11.82
N ALA A 13 -5.78 3.94 10.94
CA ALA A 13 -4.68 3.02 11.22
C ALA A 13 -3.40 3.76 11.64
N VAL A 14 -3.17 4.95 11.08
CA VAL A 14 -2.05 5.85 11.45
C VAL A 14 -2.14 6.29 12.91
N CYS A 15 -3.34 6.43 13.46
CA CYS A 15 -3.55 7.06 14.77
C CYS A 15 -3.32 6.11 15.95
N SER A 16 -3.19 4.79 15.76
CA SER A 16 -2.86 3.92 16.89
C SER A 16 -2.19 2.59 16.50
N ALA A 17 -1.11 2.25 17.21
CA ALA A 17 -0.51 0.92 17.17
C ALA A 17 -1.49 -0.20 17.63
N ARG A 18 -2.61 0.18 18.27
CA ARG A 18 -3.62 -0.76 18.78
C ARG A 18 -4.60 -1.24 17.69
N ASP A 19 -4.75 -0.51 16.59
CA ASP A 19 -5.70 -0.84 15.52
C ASP A 19 -5.06 -1.44 14.25
N VAL A 20 -3.75 -1.75 14.29
CA VAL A 20 -3.05 -2.39 13.17
C VAL A 20 -3.73 -3.70 12.71
N PRO A 21 -4.10 -4.65 13.60
CA PRO A 21 -4.76 -5.88 13.16
C PRO A 21 -6.10 -5.62 12.47
N ARG A 22 -6.85 -4.63 12.96
CA ARG A 22 -8.16 -4.25 12.41
C ARG A 22 -8.00 -3.60 11.03
N ALA A 23 -7.01 -2.74 10.86
CA ALA A 23 -6.70 -2.12 9.57
C ALA A 23 -6.33 -3.17 8.52
N ARG A 24 -5.50 -4.16 8.87
CA ARG A 24 -5.12 -5.28 7.98
C ARG A 24 -6.33 -6.09 7.55
N ALA A 25 -7.21 -6.44 8.49
CA ALA A 25 -8.42 -7.21 8.18
C ALA A 25 -9.35 -6.47 7.21
N LEU A 26 -9.60 -5.19 7.45
CA LEU A 26 -10.42 -4.35 6.57
C LEU A 26 -9.81 -4.19 5.17
N LEU A 27 -8.49 -4.00 5.08
CA LEU A 27 -7.80 -3.85 3.79
C LEU A 27 -7.82 -5.16 3.00
N ARG A 28 -7.72 -6.32 3.68
CA ARG A 28 -7.87 -7.64 3.05
C ARG A 28 -9.27 -7.82 2.46
N GLU A 29 -10.31 -7.56 3.27
CA GLU A 29 -11.70 -7.64 2.81
C GLU A 29 -11.96 -6.68 1.64
N ALA A 30 -11.41 -5.46 1.70
CA ALA A 30 -11.54 -4.49 0.63
C ALA A 30 -10.83 -4.96 -0.66
N ILE A 31 -9.67 -5.60 -0.57
CA ILE A 31 -8.99 -6.21 -1.74
C ILE A 31 -9.85 -7.31 -2.35
N GLU A 32 -10.43 -8.20 -1.54
CA GLU A 32 -11.31 -9.28 -2.00
C GLU A 32 -12.52 -8.71 -2.76
N VAL A 33 -13.19 -7.72 -2.18
CA VAL A 33 -14.31 -7.03 -2.83
C VAL A 33 -13.89 -6.29 -4.11
N SER A 34 -12.75 -5.60 -4.11
CA SER A 34 -12.25 -4.92 -5.30
C SER A 34 -11.87 -5.92 -6.40
N GLN A 35 -11.38 -7.12 -6.05
CA GLN A 35 -11.13 -8.21 -7.00
C GLN A 35 -12.43 -8.75 -7.60
N GLU A 36 -13.46 -9.01 -6.79
CA GLU A 36 -14.78 -9.45 -7.26
C GLU A 36 -15.42 -8.46 -8.24
N LEU A 37 -15.19 -7.17 -8.03
CA LEU A 37 -15.77 -6.09 -8.83
C LEU A 37 -14.88 -5.65 -10.00
N GLY A 38 -13.67 -6.22 -10.13
CA GLY A 38 -12.69 -5.79 -11.12
C GLY A 38 -12.19 -4.34 -10.92
N ASP A 39 -12.29 -3.78 -9.72
CA ASP A 39 -11.85 -2.42 -9.40
C ASP A 39 -10.32 -2.40 -9.18
N GLN A 40 -9.57 -2.38 -10.27
CA GLN A 40 -8.10 -2.36 -10.21
C GLN A 40 -7.55 -1.09 -9.53
N ARG A 41 -8.30 0.02 -9.56
CA ARG A 41 -7.91 1.25 -8.86
C ARG A 41 -8.05 1.09 -7.36
N GLY A 42 -9.16 0.49 -6.91
CA GLY A 42 -9.36 0.06 -5.53
C GLY A 42 -8.16 -0.74 -5.07
N ILE A 43 -7.86 -1.85 -5.76
CA ILE A 43 -6.77 -2.77 -5.39
C ILE A 43 -5.45 -2.01 -5.17
N ALA A 44 -5.09 -1.08 -6.05
CA ALA A 44 -3.88 -0.28 -5.88
C ALA A 44 -3.91 0.63 -4.63
N ALA A 45 -5.06 1.23 -4.32
CA ALA A 45 -5.25 2.05 -3.13
C ALA A 45 -5.22 1.21 -1.84
N GLU A 46 -5.80 0.00 -1.86
CA GLU A 46 -5.74 -0.92 -0.72
C GLU A 46 -4.32 -1.46 -0.48
N ILE A 47 -3.55 -1.75 -1.54
CA ILE A 47 -2.13 -2.15 -1.44
C ILE A 47 -1.29 -1.01 -0.83
N ASP A 48 -1.48 0.24 -1.26
CA ASP A 48 -0.86 1.40 -0.59
C ASP A 48 -1.21 1.45 0.90
N GLY A 49 -2.41 1.00 1.22
CA GLY A 49 -2.85 0.92 2.59
C GLY A 49 -2.09 -0.09 3.43
N LEU A 50 -1.85 -1.28 2.90
CA LEU A 50 -1.03 -2.29 3.54
C LEU A 50 0.43 -1.83 3.66
N ALA A 51 0.96 -1.10 2.68
CA ALA A 51 2.28 -0.49 2.77
C ALA A 51 2.38 0.52 3.92
N ALA A 52 1.37 1.37 4.11
CA ALA A 52 1.31 2.30 5.23
C ALA A 52 1.25 1.56 6.58
N VAL A 53 0.51 0.46 6.67
CA VAL A 53 0.49 -0.39 7.87
C VAL A 53 1.86 -1.01 8.14
N ALA A 54 2.54 -1.53 7.12
CA ALA A 54 3.89 -2.07 7.24
C ALA A 54 4.88 -1.00 7.73
N ALA A 55 4.79 0.22 7.19
CA ALA A 55 5.60 1.35 7.64
C ALA A 55 5.31 1.73 9.09
N ALA A 56 4.04 1.74 9.51
CA ALA A 56 3.63 2.09 10.86
C ALA A 56 4.17 1.13 11.94
N VAL A 57 4.37 -0.15 11.58
CA VAL A 57 4.96 -1.15 12.50
C VAL A 57 6.48 -1.29 12.37
N GLY A 58 7.12 -0.44 11.57
CA GLY A 58 8.59 -0.46 11.39
C GLY A 58 9.10 -1.48 10.37
N ASN A 59 8.22 -2.15 9.62
CA ASN A 59 8.60 -3.09 8.55
C ASN A 59 8.93 -2.31 7.26
N SER A 60 9.91 -1.41 7.32
CA SER A 60 10.20 -0.44 6.25
C SER A 60 10.56 -1.10 4.93
N ARG A 61 11.29 -2.23 4.93
CA ARG A 61 11.63 -2.96 3.69
C ARG A 61 10.39 -3.49 2.99
N ASP A 62 9.47 -4.11 3.73
CA ASP A 62 8.21 -4.60 3.18
C ASP A 62 7.33 -3.43 2.71
N ALA A 63 7.27 -2.35 3.47
CA ALA A 63 6.55 -1.15 3.07
C ALA A 63 7.04 -0.58 1.74
N ALA A 64 8.37 -0.46 1.54
CA ALA A 64 8.95 -0.01 0.27
C ALA A 64 8.55 -0.91 -0.89
N ARG A 65 8.60 -2.22 -0.70
CA ARG A 65 8.23 -3.21 -1.72
C ARG A 65 6.74 -3.20 -2.04
N ILE A 66 5.87 -3.11 -1.05
CA ILE A 66 4.43 -2.99 -1.26
C ILE A 66 4.09 -1.66 -1.97
N PHE A 67 4.72 -0.55 -1.59
CA PHE A 67 4.57 0.71 -2.31
C PHE A 67 5.02 0.59 -3.78
N GLY A 68 6.11 -0.13 -4.05
CA GLY A 68 6.53 -0.47 -5.40
C GLY A 68 5.44 -1.20 -6.18
N ALA A 69 4.88 -2.27 -5.61
CA ALA A 69 3.82 -3.06 -6.24
C ALA A 69 2.58 -2.24 -6.60
N ALA A 70 2.13 -1.38 -5.67
CA ALA A 70 1.02 -0.47 -5.93
C ALA A 70 1.31 0.56 -7.04
N GLU A 71 2.59 0.90 -7.27
CA GLU A 71 3.01 1.79 -8.36
C GLU A 71 3.05 1.07 -9.70
N GLY A 72 3.61 -0.16 -9.73
CA GLY A 72 3.60 -1.02 -10.90
C GLY A 72 2.17 -1.28 -11.40
N LEU A 73 1.25 -1.58 -10.49
CA LEU A 73 -0.16 -1.76 -10.82
C LEU A 73 -0.78 -0.51 -11.45
N ARG A 74 -0.59 0.66 -10.84
CA ARG A 74 -1.12 1.94 -11.37
C ARG A 74 -0.56 2.27 -12.75
N ALA A 75 0.73 2.00 -12.97
CA ALA A 75 1.37 2.18 -14.26
C ALA A 75 0.75 1.25 -15.32
N ALA A 76 0.53 -0.03 -14.98
CA ALA A 76 -0.08 -1.01 -15.88
C ALA A 76 -1.51 -0.64 -16.30
N ILE A 77 -2.33 -0.15 -15.36
CA ILE A 77 -3.72 0.23 -15.63
C ILE A 77 -3.87 1.67 -16.14
N ARG A 78 -2.77 2.44 -16.23
CA ARG A 78 -2.73 3.86 -16.63
C ARG A 78 -3.66 4.75 -15.81
N MET A 79 -3.87 4.41 -14.55
CA MET A 79 -4.65 5.19 -13.61
C MET A 79 -3.74 5.66 -12.47
N PRO A 80 -3.19 6.87 -12.55
CA PRO A 80 -2.36 7.40 -11.47
C PRO A 80 -3.21 7.64 -10.22
N ALA A 81 -2.54 7.60 -9.07
CA ALA A 81 -3.15 7.97 -7.80
C ALA A 81 -3.65 9.42 -7.86
N ASP A 82 -4.78 9.73 -7.22
CA ASP A 82 -5.27 11.10 -7.09
C ASP A 82 -4.43 11.94 -6.12
N GLN A 83 -4.75 13.23 -6.00
CA GLN A 83 -3.96 14.15 -5.17
C GLN A 83 -3.92 13.74 -3.70
N THR A 84 -5.03 13.25 -3.15
CA THR A 84 -5.13 12.85 -1.74
C THR A 84 -4.30 11.59 -1.49
N GLU A 85 -4.47 10.59 -2.36
CA GLU A 85 -3.68 9.34 -2.33
C GLU A 85 -2.18 9.63 -2.40
N ARG A 86 -1.76 10.52 -3.32
CA ARG A 86 -0.35 10.92 -3.46
C ARG A 86 0.20 11.60 -2.21
N LEU A 87 -0.56 12.50 -1.58
CA LEU A 87 -0.12 13.19 -0.36
C LEU A 87 0.05 12.22 0.81
N LEU A 88 -0.89 11.30 1.01
CA LEU A 88 -0.79 10.27 2.04
C LEU A 88 0.39 9.34 1.79
N ARG A 89 0.55 8.86 0.54
CA ARG A 89 1.67 8.00 0.14
C ARG A 89 3.01 8.71 0.34
N ARG A 90 3.13 9.99 -0.01
CA ARG A 90 4.38 10.77 0.14
C ARG A 90 4.87 10.80 1.59
N ARG A 91 3.96 10.98 2.55
CA ARG A 91 4.31 10.97 3.99
C ARG A 91 4.96 9.65 4.39
N TRP A 92 4.37 8.53 3.96
CA TRP A 92 4.87 7.20 4.30
C TRP A 92 6.16 6.84 3.57
N LEU A 93 6.27 7.18 2.30
CA LEU A 93 7.50 7.00 1.54
C LEU A 93 8.68 7.74 2.18
N ALA A 94 8.47 8.97 2.67
CA ALA A 94 9.51 9.71 3.37
C ALA A 94 10.01 8.98 4.63
N LEU A 95 9.07 8.47 5.46
CA LEU A 95 9.42 7.68 6.65
C LEU A 95 10.20 6.40 6.29
N VAL A 96 9.75 5.70 5.25
CA VAL A 96 10.37 4.44 4.81
C VAL A 96 11.77 4.71 4.21
N GLN A 97 11.93 5.77 3.43
CA GLN A 97 13.21 6.20 2.87
C GLN A 97 14.20 6.60 3.96
N GLU A 98 13.75 7.35 4.98
CA GLU A 98 14.58 7.73 6.12
C GLU A 98 15.07 6.49 6.90
N ALA A 99 14.19 5.50 7.10
CA ALA A 99 14.53 4.29 7.84
C ALA A 99 15.44 3.32 7.09
N LEU A 100 15.31 3.20 5.77
CA LEU A 100 16.10 2.25 4.95
C LEU A 100 17.39 2.84 4.38
N GLY A 101 17.42 4.15 4.19
CA GLY A 101 18.39 4.79 3.30
C GLY A 101 18.04 4.58 1.81
N PRO A 102 18.67 5.36 0.92
CA PRO A 102 18.27 5.47 -0.48
C PRO A 102 18.45 4.17 -1.28
N GLU A 103 19.56 3.46 -1.08
CA GLU A 103 19.91 2.25 -1.84
C GLU A 103 18.97 1.07 -1.52
N ALA A 104 18.75 0.81 -0.23
CA ALA A 104 17.88 -0.28 0.21
C ALA A 104 16.40 0.02 -0.08
N PHE A 105 16.01 1.29 -0.04
CA PHE A 105 14.69 1.73 -0.49
C PHE A 105 14.50 1.45 -1.98
N GLU A 106 15.41 1.92 -2.83
CA GLU A 106 15.28 1.79 -4.28
C GLU A 106 15.24 0.33 -4.71
N LEU A 107 16.10 -0.52 -4.14
CA LEU A 107 16.10 -1.95 -4.42
C LEU A 107 14.74 -2.59 -4.08
N ALA A 108 14.25 -2.41 -2.85
CA ALA A 108 12.99 -3.00 -2.41
C ALA A 108 11.80 -2.45 -3.22
N HIS A 109 11.82 -1.15 -3.53
CA HIS A 109 10.76 -0.50 -4.30
C HIS A 109 10.74 -0.96 -5.76
N CYS A 110 11.89 -1.10 -6.41
CA CYS A 110 12.02 -1.67 -7.75
C CYS A 110 11.57 -3.13 -7.82
N ASP A 111 11.93 -3.94 -6.82
CA ASP A 111 11.49 -5.33 -6.71
C ASP A 111 9.95 -5.41 -6.66
N GLY A 112 9.33 -4.52 -5.89
CA GLY A 112 7.88 -4.42 -5.80
C GLY A 112 7.24 -3.97 -7.10
N ARG A 113 7.80 -2.94 -7.73
CA ARG A 113 7.28 -2.35 -8.98
C ARG A 113 7.25 -3.34 -10.15
N SER A 114 8.13 -4.34 -10.11
CA SER A 114 8.23 -5.38 -11.12
C SER A 114 7.21 -6.51 -10.93
N MET A 115 6.47 -6.53 -9.80
CA MET A 115 5.44 -7.54 -9.54
C MET A 115 4.22 -7.34 -10.43
N THR A 116 3.63 -8.45 -10.85
CA THR A 116 2.27 -8.46 -11.36
C THR A 116 1.27 -8.06 -10.27
N GLN A 117 0.04 -7.73 -10.66
CA GLN A 117 -1.03 -7.44 -9.71
C GLN A 117 -1.22 -8.57 -8.68
N GLY A 118 -1.24 -9.82 -9.15
CA GLY A 118 -1.44 -10.99 -8.30
C GLY A 118 -0.31 -11.19 -7.29
N GLU A 119 0.94 -11.05 -7.75
CA GLU A 119 2.11 -11.12 -6.88
C GLU A 119 2.14 -10.00 -5.85
N GLY A 120 1.81 -8.76 -6.26
CA GLY A 120 1.75 -7.61 -5.36
C GLY A 120 0.70 -7.78 -4.26
N VAL A 121 -0.49 -8.27 -4.61
CA VAL A 121 -1.56 -8.58 -3.62
C VAL A 121 -1.11 -9.70 -2.68
N ALA A 122 -0.64 -10.82 -3.23
CA ALA A 122 -0.21 -11.96 -2.43
C ALA A 122 0.93 -11.60 -1.48
N TYR A 123 1.92 -10.84 -1.96
CA TYR A 123 3.02 -10.35 -1.16
C TYR A 123 2.52 -9.47 -0.01
N ALA A 124 1.75 -8.42 -0.33
CA ALA A 124 1.24 -7.49 0.66
C ALA A 124 0.46 -8.21 1.77
N LEU A 125 -0.43 -9.13 1.42
CA LEU A 125 -1.24 -9.90 2.39
C LEU A 125 -0.43 -10.90 3.23
N SER A 126 0.77 -11.31 2.76
CA SER A 126 1.63 -12.26 3.47
C SER A 126 2.54 -11.61 4.51
N VAL A 127 2.96 -10.35 4.27
CA VAL A 127 3.93 -9.64 5.12
C VAL A 127 3.28 -8.59 6.02
N THR A 128 1.97 -8.37 5.87
CA THR A 128 1.13 -7.59 6.79
C THR A 128 0.10 -8.50 7.45
#